data_AF-A0A438NFE3-F1
#
_entry.id   AF-A0A438NFE3-F1
#
_cell.length_a   1.000
_cell.length_b   1.000
_cell.length_c   1.000
_cell.angle_alpha   90.00
_cell.angle_beta   90.00
_cell.angle_gamma   90.00
#
_symmetry.space_group_name_H-M   'P 1'
#
loop_
_entity.id
_entity.type
_entity.pdbx_description
1 polymer ?
#
loop_
_entity_poly.entity_id
_entity_poly.type
_entity_poly.pdbx_seq_one_letter_code
_entity_poly.pdbx_strand_id
1 'polypeptide(L)'
;MPPKKKVERAATENISLGPQVREGELVFGVARIFASFNDTFVHVTDLSGRETITRVTGGMKVKADRDESSPYAAMLAAQDVAQRCKELGITALHIKIRATGGNGTKTPGPGAQSALRALARSGMKIGRIEDVTPTPSDSTRRKGGRRGRRFIPPPHDTQQQCTFIGIDLLSFNSSPHFQGISNIPPGLHFVYSGTDASLSIRTGRWLNLSAQGTKQRVLQWNGETEKLDLVENDNDGGAVSDIIVSSSTGKRGLVDYLALADATSDLAEKQARQGRSREEEEGLGIKRDDDADEEDEETTQSPSAAWSALSQHISPAALTRILNTNWTVSSISSAPTDTESIPGLSHLEAENTLRQLPLNLLPVDLKQTWSEGDVGRVRTDRARDRSWYLSSLMDMASPGTEDKAVGARQVLGEIQFCFLMVLTLANYSCLEQWKRLLTIFFTSRDALTKVEGYFVQMVKTLTEQMRHVDDLDGGMFELRDEAGSAWLRAMWAKFRANVDDEFEGDEGEQLKKTVKALQSFFERKYGWLNKQDTLRRGMLELEDGERIEVSMDGVDEDEETGEYAPVVVDT
;
A
#
# COMPACT_ATOMS: atom_id res chain seq x y z
N MET A 1 38.59 41.65 -31.07
CA MET A 1 37.90 40.54 -31.76
C MET A 1 36.66 41.08 -32.45
N PRO A 2 36.38 40.76 -33.72
CA PRO A 2 35.12 41.15 -34.35
C PRO A 2 33.97 40.31 -33.76
N PRO A 3 32.72 40.82 -33.73
CA PRO A 3 31.59 40.08 -33.16
C PRO A 3 31.28 38.84 -34.00
N LYS A 4 31.11 37.69 -33.34
CA LYS A 4 30.77 36.42 -34.00
C LYS A 4 29.45 36.56 -34.75
N LYS A 5 29.51 36.31 -36.06
CA LYS A 5 28.38 36.27 -37.00
C LYS A 5 27.36 35.24 -36.48
N LYS A 6 26.12 35.67 -36.24
CA LYS A 6 24.99 34.80 -35.89
C LYS A 6 24.74 33.88 -37.09
N VAL A 7 25.00 32.58 -36.93
CA VAL A 7 24.67 31.57 -37.94
C VAL A 7 23.16 31.33 -37.84
N GLU A 8 22.42 31.77 -38.85
CA GLU A 8 21.01 31.39 -39.00
C GLU A 8 20.93 29.87 -39.16
N ARG A 9 20.23 29.20 -38.24
CA ARG A 9 19.95 27.76 -38.35
C ARG A 9 19.05 27.58 -39.58
N ALA A 10 19.53 26.83 -40.57
CA ALA A 10 18.73 26.40 -41.70
C ALA A 10 17.44 25.73 -41.19
N ALA A 11 16.31 26.09 -41.78
CA ALA A 11 15.03 25.45 -41.48
C ALA A 11 15.15 23.95 -41.77
N THR A 12 15.09 23.13 -40.72
CA THR A 12 14.97 21.68 -40.85
C THR A 12 13.60 21.39 -41.44
N GLU A 13 13.58 20.94 -42.70
CA GLU A 13 12.37 20.39 -43.30
C GLU A 13 11.90 19.19 -42.46
N ASN A 14 10.67 19.23 -41.97
CA ASN A 14 10.05 18.12 -41.25
C ASN A 14 9.74 17.00 -42.26
N ILE A 15 10.75 16.18 -42.56
CA ILE A 15 10.58 14.96 -43.34
C ILE A 15 9.78 13.98 -42.47
N SER A 16 8.49 13.79 -42.81
CA SER A 16 7.66 12.76 -42.18
C SER A 16 8.05 11.40 -42.75
N LEU A 17 8.75 10.59 -41.94
CA LEU A 17 9.19 9.23 -42.29
C LEU A 17 8.13 8.16 -41.98
N GLY A 18 6.92 8.58 -41.58
CA GLY A 18 5.83 7.69 -41.16
C GLY A 18 4.91 7.24 -42.31
N PRO A 19 4.09 6.20 -42.07
CA PRO A 19 3.05 5.80 -43.02
C PRO A 19 2.10 6.98 -43.27
N GLN A 20 1.83 7.28 -44.54
CA GLN A 20 0.85 8.30 -44.92
C GLN A 20 -0.56 7.71 -44.79
N VAL A 21 -1.23 8.05 -43.70
CA VAL A 21 -2.57 7.53 -43.39
C VAL A 21 -3.57 8.69 -43.37
N ARG A 22 -4.82 8.40 -43.71
CA ARG A 22 -5.91 9.39 -43.72
C ARG A 22 -6.14 9.94 -42.32
N GLU A 23 -6.54 11.21 -42.24
CA GLU A 23 -6.87 11.86 -40.96
C GLU A 23 -7.92 11.03 -40.19
N GLY A 24 -7.57 10.58 -38.99
CA GLY A 24 -8.44 9.81 -38.10
C GLY A 24 -8.20 8.29 -38.07
N GLU A 25 -7.36 7.74 -38.95
CA GLU A 25 -7.02 6.32 -38.95
C GLU A 25 -5.89 6.00 -37.96
N LEU A 26 -6.04 4.90 -37.23
CA LEU A 26 -5.12 4.51 -36.17
C LEU A 26 -4.02 3.60 -36.71
N VAL A 27 -2.77 4.05 -36.57
CA VAL A 27 -1.59 3.26 -36.89
C VAL A 27 -1.13 2.57 -35.62
N PHE A 28 -1.29 1.24 -35.59
CA PHE A 28 -0.93 0.43 -34.44
C PHE A 28 0.54 0.01 -34.49
N GLY A 29 1.25 0.23 -33.38
CA GLY A 29 2.53 -0.42 -33.08
C GLY A 29 2.38 -1.42 -31.91
N VAL A 30 3.44 -2.16 -31.61
CA VAL A 30 3.50 -3.06 -30.44
C VAL A 30 4.56 -2.54 -29.47
N ALA A 31 4.13 -2.09 -28.29
CA ALA A 31 5.00 -1.68 -27.19
C ALA A 31 5.28 -2.88 -26.27
N ARG A 32 6.51 -3.37 -26.31
CA ARG A 32 7.05 -4.41 -25.42
C ARG A 32 7.69 -3.73 -24.22
N ILE A 33 7.02 -3.81 -23.09
CA ILE A 33 7.51 -3.28 -21.81
C ILE A 33 8.12 -4.45 -21.06
N PHE A 34 9.44 -4.47 -20.93
CA PHE A 34 10.14 -5.42 -20.09
C PHE A 34 10.53 -4.73 -18.78
N ALA A 35 9.92 -5.14 -17.67
CA ALA A 35 10.15 -4.53 -16.37
C ALA A 35 10.77 -5.54 -15.42
N SER A 36 11.99 -5.26 -15.00
CA SER A 36 12.73 -6.02 -13.99
C SER A 36 12.94 -5.18 -12.73
N PHE A 37 13.48 -5.78 -11.68
CA PHE A 37 13.89 -5.05 -10.47
C PHE A 37 15.15 -4.20 -10.68
N ASN A 38 15.86 -4.39 -11.80
CA ASN A 38 17.08 -3.65 -12.11
C ASN A 38 16.80 -2.48 -13.06
N ASP A 39 16.06 -2.71 -14.14
CA ASP A 39 15.73 -1.69 -15.14
C ASP A 39 14.40 -1.99 -15.86
N THR A 40 13.81 -0.94 -16.45
CA THR A 40 12.60 -1.00 -17.27
C THR A 40 12.90 -0.61 -18.71
N PHE A 41 12.63 -1.51 -19.64
CA PHE A 41 12.84 -1.33 -21.07
C PHE A 41 11.50 -1.08 -21.75
N VAL A 42 11.40 0.02 -22.48
CA VAL A 42 10.25 0.33 -23.33
C VAL A 42 10.72 0.22 -24.78
N HIS A 43 10.24 -0.82 -25.47
CA HIS A 43 10.63 -1.12 -26.84
C HIS A 43 9.40 -1.16 -27.74
N VAL A 44 9.34 -0.31 -28.75
CA VAL A 44 8.21 -0.26 -29.70
C VAL A 44 8.65 -0.84 -31.03
N THR A 45 7.84 -1.78 -31.53
CA THR A 45 8.00 -2.41 -32.83
C THR A 45 6.78 -2.17 -33.71
N ASP A 46 6.91 -2.49 -34.99
CA ASP A 46 5.77 -2.63 -35.89
C ASP A 46 4.84 -3.80 -35.46
N LEU A 47 3.69 -3.93 -36.13
CA LEU A 47 2.74 -5.03 -35.90
C LEU A 47 3.36 -6.42 -36.14
N SER A 48 4.29 -6.55 -37.10
CA SER A 48 4.96 -7.82 -37.36
C SER A 48 6.01 -8.18 -36.31
N GLY A 49 6.45 -7.20 -35.51
CA GLY A 49 7.50 -7.34 -34.50
C GLY A 49 8.91 -7.47 -35.09
N ARG A 50 9.10 -7.17 -36.38
CA ARG A 50 10.40 -7.30 -37.06
C ARG A 50 11.18 -5.99 -37.05
N GLU A 51 10.49 -4.87 -37.17
CA GLU A 51 11.13 -3.55 -37.25
C GLU A 51 11.03 -2.84 -35.90
N THR A 52 12.17 -2.34 -35.42
CA THR A 52 12.22 -1.53 -34.19
C THR A 52 12.06 -0.08 -34.54
N ILE A 53 11.06 0.54 -33.94
CA ILE A 53 10.72 1.94 -34.13
C ILE A 53 11.52 2.76 -33.12
N THR A 54 11.40 2.41 -31.84
CA THR A 54 12.11 3.09 -30.75
C THR A 54 12.43 2.12 -29.63
N ARG A 55 13.54 2.36 -28.93
CA ARG A 55 13.92 1.64 -27.71
C ARG A 55 14.55 2.63 -26.74
N VAL A 56 14.00 2.73 -25.55
CA VAL A 56 14.53 3.54 -24.44
C VAL A 56 14.41 2.73 -23.16
N THR A 57 15.38 2.89 -22.26
CA THR A 57 15.39 2.22 -20.95
C THR A 57 15.33 3.25 -19.83
N GLY A 58 14.96 2.82 -18.62
CA GLY A 58 14.98 3.65 -17.42
C GLY A 58 16.39 4.17 -17.15
N GLY A 59 17.39 3.30 -17.24
CA GLY A 59 18.81 3.67 -17.09
C GLY A 59 19.31 4.74 -18.06
N MET A 60 18.76 4.83 -19.28
CA MET A 60 19.11 5.92 -20.21
C MET A 60 18.63 7.31 -19.74
N LYS A 61 17.71 7.37 -18.77
CA LYS A 61 17.10 8.61 -18.26
C LYS A 61 17.62 9.06 -16.92
N VAL A 62 18.30 8.18 -16.19
CA VAL A 62 18.88 8.48 -14.89
C VAL A 62 20.40 8.37 -14.93
N LYS A 63 21.08 8.96 -13.96
CA LYS A 63 22.55 8.92 -13.86
C LYS A 63 23.06 7.90 -12.84
N ALA A 64 22.19 7.43 -11.95
CA ALA A 64 22.53 6.55 -10.86
C ALA A 64 21.86 5.19 -11.07
N ASP A 65 22.66 4.13 -10.96
CA ASP A 65 22.26 2.75 -11.22
C ASP A 65 21.11 2.26 -10.31
N ARG A 66 21.00 2.83 -9.10
CA ARG A 66 19.91 2.49 -8.16
C ARG A 66 18.53 3.00 -8.60
N ASP A 67 18.50 4.02 -9.46
CA ASP A 67 17.25 4.68 -9.87
C ASP A 67 16.71 4.13 -11.20
N GLU A 68 17.41 3.16 -11.84
CA GLU A 68 17.04 2.65 -13.16
C GLU A 68 15.71 1.89 -13.17
N SER A 69 15.43 1.14 -12.10
CA SER A 69 14.15 0.44 -11.92
C SER A 69 13.03 1.33 -11.39
N SER A 70 13.35 2.58 -11.03
CA SER A 70 12.40 3.47 -10.39
C SER A 70 11.18 3.76 -11.29
N PRO A 71 9.98 3.91 -10.70
CA PRO A 71 8.79 4.40 -11.39
C PRO A 71 9.02 5.69 -12.20
N TYR A 72 9.85 6.59 -11.67
CA TYR A 72 10.19 7.87 -12.28
C TYR A 72 11.00 7.69 -13.57
N ALA A 73 12.05 6.87 -13.54
CA ALA A 73 12.87 6.56 -14.71
C ALA A 73 12.03 5.92 -15.83
N ALA A 74 11.18 4.96 -15.47
CA ALA A 74 10.29 4.29 -16.41
C ALA A 74 9.29 5.25 -17.08
N MET A 75 8.77 6.23 -16.33
CA MET A 75 7.87 7.26 -16.84
C MET A 75 8.56 8.16 -17.87
N LEU A 76 9.76 8.65 -17.56
CA LEU A 76 10.55 9.47 -18.48
C LEU A 76 10.92 8.71 -19.76
N ALA A 77 11.26 7.42 -19.64
CA ALA A 77 11.57 6.57 -20.78
C ALA A 77 10.34 6.40 -21.70
N ALA A 78 9.17 6.15 -21.11
CA ALA A 78 7.92 6.00 -21.85
C ALA A 78 7.45 7.30 -22.53
N GLN A 79 7.67 8.47 -21.91
CA GLN A 79 7.36 9.76 -22.52
C GLN A 79 8.21 10.05 -23.77
N ASP A 80 9.52 9.80 -23.69
CA ASP A 80 10.43 9.95 -24.85
C ASP A 80 10.06 8.98 -25.98
N VAL A 81 9.75 7.72 -25.64
CA VAL A 81 9.26 6.74 -26.61
C VAL A 81 7.99 7.23 -27.30
N ALA A 82 7.01 7.75 -26.54
CA ALA A 82 5.76 8.24 -27.11
C ALA A 82 5.97 9.44 -28.04
N GLN A 83 6.86 10.36 -27.68
CA GLN A 83 7.19 11.51 -28.52
C GLN A 83 7.77 11.06 -29.87
N ARG A 84 8.76 10.16 -29.85
CA ARG A 84 9.37 9.61 -31.07
C ARG A 84 8.37 8.79 -31.90
N CYS A 85 7.46 8.07 -31.27
CA CYS A 85 6.39 7.35 -31.96
C CYS A 85 5.44 8.31 -32.70
N LYS A 86 5.11 9.46 -32.12
CA LYS A 86 4.29 10.49 -32.77
C LYS A 86 5.01 11.13 -33.96
N GLU A 87 6.31 11.40 -33.84
CA GLU A 87 7.13 11.91 -34.95
C GLU A 87 7.15 10.95 -36.14
N LEU A 88 7.07 9.63 -35.87
CA LEU A 88 7.02 8.57 -36.87
C LEU A 88 5.59 8.20 -37.32
N GLY A 89 4.57 8.93 -36.87
CA GLY A 89 3.17 8.76 -37.32
C GLY A 89 2.42 7.59 -36.68
N ILE A 90 2.87 7.05 -35.56
CA ILE A 90 2.18 5.99 -34.81
C ILE A 90 1.24 6.63 -33.81
N THR A 91 -0.03 6.25 -33.86
CA THR A 91 -1.09 6.86 -33.04
C THR A 91 -1.67 5.90 -31.99
N ALA A 92 -1.49 4.59 -32.16
CA ALA A 92 -1.99 3.57 -31.26
C ALA A 92 -0.95 2.48 -30.95
N LEU A 93 -1.03 1.84 -29.78
CA LEU A 93 -0.10 0.80 -29.32
C LEU A 93 -0.84 -0.39 -28.72
N HIS A 94 -0.44 -1.60 -29.10
CA HIS A 94 -0.70 -2.82 -28.35
C HIS A 94 0.43 -3.03 -27.34
N ILE A 95 0.10 -3.26 -26.09
CA ILE A 95 1.06 -3.34 -25.00
C ILE A 95 1.27 -4.79 -24.61
N LYS A 96 2.54 -5.19 -24.57
CA LYS A 96 2.99 -6.51 -24.11
C LYS A 96 3.90 -6.31 -22.91
N ILE A 97 3.41 -6.66 -21.73
CA ILE A 97 4.18 -6.54 -20.48
C ILE A 97 4.91 -7.85 -20.22
N ARG A 98 6.17 -7.77 -19.84
CA ARG A 98 7.02 -8.93 -19.58
C ARG A 98 7.84 -8.74 -18.31
N ALA A 99 7.71 -9.64 -17.35
CA ALA A 99 8.66 -9.82 -16.26
C ALA A 99 9.83 -10.72 -16.66
N THR A 100 10.84 -10.87 -15.79
CA THR A 100 11.99 -11.76 -16.01
C THR A 100 11.56 -13.18 -16.38
N GLY A 101 10.54 -13.71 -15.67
CA GLY A 101 9.88 -14.97 -16.00
C GLY A 101 10.77 -16.21 -15.85
N GLY A 102 10.28 -17.34 -16.37
CA GLY A 102 10.95 -18.63 -16.26
C GLY A 102 11.00 -19.14 -14.80
N ASN A 103 12.20 -19.43 -14.32
CA ASN A 103 12.45 -19.76 -12.91
C ASN A 103 12.62 -18.51 -12.02
N GLY A 104 12.69 -17.31 -12.60
CA GLY A 104 12.84 -16.04 -11.89
C GLY A 104 11.51 -15.50 -11.36
N THR A 105 11.48 -14.20 -11.07
CA THR A 105 10.25 -13.49 -10.69
C THR A 105 9.29 -13.41 -11.87
N LYS A 106 8.03 -13.78 -11.63
CA LYS A 106 6.94 -13.64 -12.60
C LYS A 106 6.22 -12.30 -12.43
N THR A 107 6.48 -11.59 -11.33
CA THR A 107 5.97 -10.26 -11.08
C THR A 107 6.79 -9.24 -11.90
N PRO A 108 6.13 -8.38 -12.70
CA PRO A 108 6.84 -7.32 -13.40
C PRO A 108 7.39 -6.30 -12.40
N GLY A 109 8.57 -5.76 -12.69
CA GLY A 109 9.23 -4.78 -11.80
C GLY A 109 8.44 -3.49 -11.62
N PRO A 110 8.82 -2.65 -10.63
CA PRO A 110 8.06 -1.46 -10.20
C PRO A 110 7.81 -0.44 -11.33
N GLY A 111 8.67 -0.38 -12.34
CA GLY A 111 8.50 0.51 -13.49
C GLY A 111 7.42 0.12 -14.51
N ALA A 112 6.85 -1.09 -14.43
CA ALA A 112 5.91 -1.61 -15.43
C ALA A 112 4.62 -0.77 -15.54
N GLN A 113 3.96 -0.55 -14.40
CA GLN A 113 2.69 0.19 -14.32
C GLN A 113 2.92 1.67 -14.63
N SER A 114 4.06 2.21 -14.20
CA SER A 114 4.45 3.60 -14.43
C SER A 114 4.67 3.89 -15.92
N ALA A 115 5.36 3.00 -16.64
CA ALA A 115 5.53 3.09 -18.08
C ALA A 115 4.19 2.98 -18.84
N LEU A 116 3.31 2.06 -18.44
CA LEU A 116 1.96 1.92 -19.01
C LEU A 116 1.13 3.21 -18.87
N ARG A 117 1.08 3.76 -17.66
CA ARG A 117 0.38 5.03 -17.37
C ARG A 117 0.98 6.20 -18.13
N ALA A 118 2.31 6.25 -18.27
CA ALA A 118 2.99 7.29 -19.03
C ALA A 118 2.65 7.26 -20.52
N LEU A 119 2.59 6.07 -21.13
CA LEU A 119 2.16 5.91 -22.52
C LEU A 119 0.70 6.36 -22.71
N ALA A 120 -0.20 6.02 -21.79
CA ALA A 120 -1.60 6.48 -21.82
C ALA A 120 -1.69 8.01 -21.76
N ARG A 121 -1.01 8.63 -20.78
CA ARG A 121 -0.99 10.10 -20.59
C ARG A 121 -0.36 10.85 -21.76
N SER A 122 0.56 10.23 -22.47
CA SER A 122 1.17 10.83 -23.67
C SER A 122 0.20 10.91 -24.86
N GLY A 123 -1.06 10.47 -24.74
CA GLY A 123 -2.07 10.57 -25.79
C GLY A 123 -1.99 9.46 -26.85
N MET A 124 -1.29 8.36 -26.56
CA MET A 124 -1.29 7.16 -27.41
C MET A 124 -2.54 6.33 -27.12
N LYS A 125 -3.26 5.90 -28.17
CA LYS A 125 -4.43 5.03 -27.98
C LYS A 125 -3.99 3.61 -27.66
N ILE A 126 -4.35 3.09 -26.49
CA ILE A 126 -3.99 1.74 -26.06
C ILE A 126 -5.02 0.75 -26.61
N GLY A 127 -4.55 -0.26 -27.35
CA GLY A 127 -5.39 -1.28 -27.95
C GLY A 127 -5.63 -2.48 -27.03
N ARG A 128 -4.63 -3.36 -26.92
CA ARG A 128 -4.70 -4.59 -26.10
C ARG A 128 -3.54 -4.58 -25.13
N ILE A 129 -3.77 -5.07 -23.92
CA ILE A 129 -2.73 -5.27 -22.92
C ILE A 129 -2.63 -6.78 -22.70
N GLU A 130 -1.46 -7.34 -23.00
CA GLU A 130 -1.17 -8.77 -22.85
C GLU A 130 0.03 -8.94 -21.90
N ASP A 131 -0.09 -9.84 -20.92
CA ASP A 131 1.07 -10.32 -20.17
C ASP A 131 1.74 -11.45 -20.96
N VAL A 132 3.00 -11.22 -21.34
CA VAL A 132 3.85 -12.17 -22.08
C VAL A 132 5.01 -12.68 -21.23
N THR A 133 4.87 -12.63 -19.91
CA THR A 133 5.84 -13.19 -18.98
C THR A 133 6.05 -14.69 -19.25
N PRO A 134 7.28 -15.13 -19.58
CA PRO A 134 7.53 -16.52 -19.94
C PRO A 134 7.16 -17.47 -18.81
N THR A 135 6.23 -18.39 -19.09
CA THR A 135 5.87 -19.48 -18.18
C THR A 135 6.61 -20.73 -18.62
N PRO A 136 7.47 -21.34 -17.77
CA PRO A 136 8.18 -22.54 -18.16
C PRO A 136 7.23 -23.74 -18.27
N SER A 137 7.25 -24.42 -19.40
CA SER A 137 6.49 -25.65 -19.67
C SER A 137 7.22 -26.93 -19.19
N ASP A 138 8.55 -26.88 -19.03
CA ASP A 138 9.38 -28.02 -18.62
C ASP A 138 10.68 -27.57 -17.91
N SER A 139 10.58 -26.79 -16.82
CA SER A 139 11.77 -26.23 -16.17
C SER A 139 12.48 -27.19 -15.21
N THR A 140 13.80 -27.05 -15.15
CA THR A 140 14.61 -27.50 -14.01
C THR A 140 14.15 -26.75 -12.76
N ARG A 141 13.73 -27.51 -11.75
CA ARG A 141 13.34 -27.04 -10.41
C ARG A 141 14.30 -25.97 -9.86
N ARG A 142 13.77 -24.88 -9.27
CA ARG A 142 14.55 -23.91 -8.48
C ARG A 142 15.46 -24.65 -7.48
N LYS A 143 16.67 -24.15 -7.22
CA LYS A 143 17.63 -24.79 -6.30
C LYS A 143 17.09 -24.70 -4.85
N GLY A 144 16.44 -25.77 -4.36
CA GLY A 144 15.90 -26.02 -2.99
C GLY A 144 14.54 -25.34 -2.68
N GLY A 145 13.54 -25.89 -1.96
CA GLY A 145 13.34 -27.15 -1.19
C GLY A 145 12.05 -27.92 -1.59
N ARG A 146 11.57 -28.86 -0.76
CA ARG A 146 10.92 -30.17 -1.05
C ARG A 146 9.64 -30.25 -1.93
N ARG A 147 9.46 -31.46 -2.49
CA ARG A 147 8.44 -31.94 -3.45
C ARG A 147 7.02 -31.96 -2.83
N GLY A 148 6.10 -31.17 -3.38
CA GLY A 148 4.64 -31.28 -3.21
C GLY A 148 3.97 -31.65 -4.53
N ARG A 149 2.79 -32.28 -4.46
CA ARG A 149 2.12 -33.05 -5.53
C ARG A 149 1.90 -32.27 -6.84
N ARG A 150 2.01 -33.00 -7.95
CA ARG A 150 1.74 -32.55 -9.33
C ARG A 150 0.29 -32.07 -9.43
N PHE A 151 0.08 -30.78 -9.68
CA PHE A 151 -1.23 -30.25 -10.08
C PHE A 151 -1.44 -30.68 -11.54
N ILE A 152 -2.45 -31.52 -11.78
CA ILE A 152 -2.90 -31.85 -13.14
C ILE A 152 -3.94 -30.79 -13.48
N PRO A 153 -3.68 -29.84 -14.39
CA PRO A 153 -4.74 -28.96 -14.86
C PRO A 153 -5.79 -29.81 -15.60
N PRO A 154 -7.09 -29.61 -15.35
CA PRO A 154 -8.13 -30.29 -16.12
C PRO A 154 -8.09 -29.86 -17.59
N PRO A 155 -8.61 -30.68 -18.50
CA PRO A 155 -8.60 -30.42 -19.94
C PRO A 155 -9.27 -29.08 -20.29
N HIS A 156 -8.79 -28.47 -21.37
CA HIS A 156 -9.00 -27.11 -21.84
C HIS A 156 -10.45 -26.66 -22.17
N ASP A 157 -11.50 -27.38 -21.75
CA ASP A 157 -12.87 -27.15 -22.24
C ASP A 157 -13.90 -26.66 -21.20
N THR A 158 -13.48 -26.30 -19.98
CA THR A 158 -14.31 -25.48 -19.07
C THR A 158 -13.43 -24.58 -18.20
N GLN A 159 -12.87 -23.51 -18.76
CA GLN A 159 -12.39 -22.38 -17.96
C GLN A 159 -13.61 -21.62 -17.40
N GLN A 160 -14.27 -22.19 -16.39
CA GLN A 160 -15.16 -21.42 -15.52
C GLN A 160 -14.27 -20.62 -14.57
N GLN A 161 -14.35 -19.30 -14.66
CA GLN A 161 -13.51 -18.36 -13.91
C GLN A 161 -13.82 -18.49 -12.41
N CYS A 162 -12.86 -19.00 -11.62
CA CYS A 162 -12.91 -18.91 -10.17
C CYS A 162 -12.65 -17.45 -9.77
N THR A 163 -13.57 -16.82 -9.04
CA THR A 163 -13.39 -15.45 -8.54
C THR A 163 -12.74 -15.48 -7.17
N PHE A 164 -11.78 -14.60 -6.94
CA PHE A 164 -11.21 -14.40 -5.61
C PHE A 164 -12.22 -13.63 -4.76
N ILE A 165 -12.55 -14.16 -3.59
CA ILE A 165 -13.49 -13.56 -2.64
C ILE A 165 -12.82 -13.47 -1.29
N GLY A 166 -12.94 -12.32 -0.64
CA GLY A 166 -12.52 -12.11 0.73
C GLY A 166 -13.63 -11.52 1.58
N ILE A 167 -13.61 -11.90 2.84
CA ILE A 167 -14.41 -11.30 3.91
C ILE A 167 -13.49 -11.05 5.10
N ASP A 168 -13.40 -9.79 5.51
CA ASP A 168 -12.53 -9.35 6.60
C ASP A 168 -11.05 -9.74 6.34
N LEU A 169 -10.45 -10.52 7.24
CA LEU A 169 -9.09 -11.07 7.08
C LEU A 169 -9.07 -12.40 6.31
N LEU A 170 -10.25 -12.98 6.02
CA LEU A 170 -10.38 -14.27 5.36
C LEU A 170 -10.43 -14.08 3.84
N SER A 171 -9.72 -14.91 3.10
CA SER A 171 -9.81 -14.92 1.64
C SER A 171 -9.71 -16.32 1.06
N PHE A 172 -10.43 -16.55 -0.04
CA PHE A 172 -10.48 -17.85 -0.71
C PHE A 172 -10.90 -17.69 -2.18
N ASN A 173 -10.60 -18.70 -2.99
CA ASN A 173 -11.08 -18.77 -4.36
C ASN A 173 -12.45 -19.47 -4.40
N SER A 174 -13.42 -18.81 -5.02
CA SER A 174 -14.78 -19.31 -5.12
C SER A 174 -14.87 -20.53 -6.06
N SER A 175 -15.76 -21.46 -5.71
CA SER A 175 -16.15 -22.54 -6.62
C SER A 175 -17.36 -22.11 -7.46
N PRO A 176 -17.62 -22.71 -8.63
CA PRO A 176 -18.83 -22.44 -9.42
C PRO A 176 -20.16 -22.71 -8.68
N HIS A 177 -20.12 -23.41 -7.54
CA HIS A 177 -21.28 -23.70 -6.70
C HIS A 177 -21.34 -22.82 -5.44
N PHE A 178 -20.45 -21.84 -5.31
CA PHE A 178 -20.46 -20.91 -4.20
C PHE A 178 -21.67 -19.99 -4.29
N GLN A 179 -22.50 -19.97 -3.24
CA GLN A 179 -23.73 -19.20 -3.17
C GLN A 179 -23.70 -18.10 -2.11
N GLY A 180 -22.73 -18.11 -1.20
CA GLY A 180 -22.55 -17.06 -0.21
C GLY A 180 -21.97 -17.55 1.12
N ILE A 181 -21.93 -16.63 2.09
CA ILE A 181 -21.41 -16.86 3.43
C ILE A 181 -22.54 -16.73 4.45
N SER A 182 -22.65 -17.67 5.37
CA SER A 182 -23.65 -17.69 6.45
C SER A 182 -23.02 -17.50 7.83
N ASN A 183 -23.85 -17.18 8.83
CA ASN A 183 -23.45 -17.08 10.25
C ASN A 183 -22.35 -16.03 10.53
N ILE A 184 -22.34 -14.94 9.76
CA ILE A 184 -21.43 -13.80 10.01
C ILE A 184 -21.85 -13.13 11.33
N PRO A 185 -20.91 -12.85 12.26
CA PRO A 185 -21.18 -12.11 13.48
C PRO A 185 -21.85 -10.74 13.25
N PRO A 186 -22.58 -10.18 14.23
CA PRO A 186 -23.08 -8.82 14.12
C PRO A 186 -21.93 -7.82 14.26
N GLY A 187 -21.89 -6.81 13.39
CA GLY A 187 -20.81 -5.82 13.38
C GLY A 187 -20.55 -5.24 11.99
N LEU A 188 -19.44 -4.50 11.89
CA LEU A 188 -18.91 -4.04 10.62
C LEU A 188 -18.05 -5.13 9.99
N HIS A 189 -18.34 -5.44 8.73
CA HIS A 189 -17.60 -6.42 7.95
C HIS A 189 -17.24 -5.84 6.59
N PHE A 190 -16.13 -6.31 6.03
CA PHE A 190 -15.67 -5.86 4.72
C PHE A 190 -15.61 -7.04 3.75
N VAL A 191 -16.43 -6.98 2.71
CA VAL A 191 -16.45 -8.01 1.66
C VAL A 191 -15.78 -7.45 0.42
N TYR A 192 -14.85 -8.20 -0.16
CA TYR A 192 -14.13 -7.79 -1.35
C TYR A 192 -13.99 -8.95 -2.33
N SER A 193 -13.81 -8.60 -3.60
CA SER A 193 -13.63 -9.56 -4.68
C SER A 193 -12.57 -9.07 -5.66
N GLY A 194 -11.96 -10.02 -6.36
CA GLY A 194 -11.00 -9.78 -7.43
C GLY A 194 -11.03 -10.90 -8.45
N THR A 195 -10.37 -10.68 -9.59
CA THR A 195 -10.27 -11.70 -10.64
C THR A 195 -9.24 -12.78 -10.31
N ASP A 196 -8.23 -12.47 -9.49
CA ASP A 196 -7.20 -13.42 -9.07
C ASP A 196 -6.61 -13.02 -7.70
N ALA A 197 -6.02 -13.99 -7.01
CA ALA A 197 -5.44 -13.80 -5.69
C ALA A 197 -4.23 -12.85 -5.71
N SER A 198 -3.41 -12.85 -6.78
CA SER A 198 -2.11 -12.15 -6.78
C SER A 198 -1.97 -11.12 -7.89
N LEU A 199 -2.61 -9.94 -7.76
CA LEU A 199 -2.45 -8.68 -8.55
C LEU A 199 -3.70 -8.18 -9.31
N SER A 200 -4.90 -8.71 -9.05
CA SER A 200 -6.12 -8.11 -9.63
C SER A 200 -6.52 -6.82 -8.91
N ILE A 201 -7.14 -5.88 -9.64
CA ILE A 201 -7.92 -4.81 -9.01
C ILE A 201 -8.98 -5.48 -8.14
N ARG A 202 -8.97 -5.17 -6.84
CA ARG A 202 -9.96 -5.65 -5.90
C ARG A 202 -10.99 -4.56 -5.67
N THR A 203 -12.27 -4.93 -5.69
CA THR A 203 -13.38 -4.05 -5.34
C THR A 203 -14.09 -4.64 -4.13
N GLY A 204 -14.41 -3.79 -3.16
CA GLY A 204 -15.04 -4.22 -1.92
C GLY A 204 -16.06 -3.23 -1.39
N ARG A 205 -16.84 -3.72 -0.43
CA ARG A 205 -17.94 -3.03 0.18
C ARG A 205 -17.97 -3.32 1.68
N TRP A 206 -18.17 -2.26 2.46
CA TRP A 206 -18.46 -2.40 3.89
C TRP A 206 -19.93 -2.69 4.13
N LEU A 207 -20.20 -3.56 5.08
CA LEU A 207 -21.54 -3.95 5.52
C LEU A 207 -21.63 -3.75 7.03
N ASN A 208 -22.74 -3.19 7.49
CA ASN A 208 -23.08 -3.14 8.91
C ASN A 208 -24.22 -4.12 9.18
N LEU A 209 -23.90 -5.23 9.84
CA LEU A 209 -24.84 -6.31 10.15
C LEU A 209 -25.34 -6.14 11.59
N SER A 210 -26.66 -5.97 11.74
CA SER A 210 -27.31 -5.85 13.06
C SER A 210 -27.85 -7.20 13.52
N ALA A 211 -27.73 -7.49 14.82
CA ALA A 211 -28.31 -8.67 15.46
C ALA A 211 -29.86 -8.69 15.41
N GLN A 212 -30.52 -7.53 15.23
CA GLN A 212 -31.97 -7.40 15.34
C GLN A 212 -32.74 -7.56 14.02
N GLY A 213 -32.14 -8.12 12.96
CA GLY A 213 -32.90 -8.45 11.76
C GLY A 213 -32.15 -9.36 10.81
N THR A 214 -32.76 -10.49 10.46
CA THR A 214 -32.34 -11.42 9.40
C THR A 214 -32.54 -10.79 8.01
N LYS A 215 -32.05 -9.58 7.78
CA LYS A 215 -32.03 -9.00 6.43
C LYS A 215 -30.84 -9.58 5.69
N GLN A 216 -31.04 -10.74 5.06
CA GLN A 216 -30.10 -11.32 4.11
C GLN A 216 -29.72 -10.24 3.09
N ARG A 217 -28.41 -9.99 2.92
CA ARG A 217 -27.89 -9.06 1.92
C ARG A 217 -27.43 -9.86 0.73
N VAL A 218 -28.11 -9.69 -0.40
CA VAL A 218 -27.72 -10.31 -1.66
C VAL A 218 -26.83 -9.32 -2.40
N LEU A 219 -25.61 -9.75 -2.71
CA LEU A 219 -24.67 -9.02 -3.54
C LEU A 219 -24.64 -9.68 -4.91
N GLN A 220 -24.75 -8.88 -5.96
CA GLN A 220 -24.65 -9.34 -7.33
C GLN A 220 -23.43 -8.71 -8.00
N TRP A 221 -22.62 -9.54 -8.66
CA TRP A 221 -21.53 -9.04 -9.49
C TRP A 221 -22.09 -8.39 -10.75
N ASN A 222 -21.67 -7.15 -10.99
CA ASN A 222 -22.00 -6.41 -12.20
C ASN A 222 -20.82 -6.44 -13.17
N GLY A 223 -20.98 -7.13 -14.30
CA GLY A 223 -19.92 -7.30 -15.30
C GLY A 223 -19.56 -6.04 -16.07
N GLU A 224 -20.40 -5.01 -16.07
CA GLU A 224 -20.10 -3.73 -16.74
C GLU A 224 -19.28 -2.79 -15.85
N THR A 225 -19.53 -2.83 -14.54
CA THR A 225 -18.89 -1.93 -13.56
C THR A 225 -17.76 -2.60 -12.78
N GLU A 226 -17.62 -3.93 -12.89
CA GLU A 226 -16.71 -4.78 -12.11
C GLU A 226 -16.87 -4.56 -10.58
N LYS A 227 -18.11 -4.34 -10.13
CA LYS A 227 -18.46 -4.08 -8.73
C LYS A 227 -19.45 -5.11 -8.20
N LEU A 228 -19.39 -5.35 -6.89
CA LEU A 228 -20.42 -6.04 -6.13
C LEU A 228 -21.50 -5.04 -5.73
N ASP A 229 -22.60 -5.04 -6.46
CA ASP A 229 -23.75 -4.18 -6.21
C ASP A 229 -24.71 -4.86 -5.23
N LEU A 230 -25.30 -4.06 -4.34
CA LEU A 230 -26.29 -4.54 -3.37
C LEU A 230 -27.65 -4.57 -4.05
N VAL A 231 -28.27 -5.75 -4.08
CA VAL A 231 -29.61 -5.91 -4.64
C VAL A 231 -30.61 -5.51 -3.54
N GLU A 232 -31.28 -4.37 -3.73
CA GLU A 232 -32.36 -3.95 -2.85
C GLU A 232 -33.61 -4.78 -3.11
N ASN A 233 -34.25 -5.26 -2.03
CA ASN A 233 -35.38 -6.20 -2.07
C ASN A 233 -36.66 -5.68 -2.77
N ASP A 234 -36.67 -4.42 -3.20
CA ASP A 234 -37.91 -3.72 -3.52
C ASP A 234 -38.34 -3.82 -5.00
N ASN A 235 -37.46 -4.23 -5.93
CA ASN A 235 -37.79 -4.24 -7.38
C ASN A 235 -37.72 -5.61 -8.09
N ASP A 236 -36.93 -6.58 -7.64
CA ASP A 236 -36.78 -7.91 -8.28
C ASP A 236 -37.16 -9.07 -7.35
N GLY A 237 -38.41 -9.05 -6.87
CA GLY A 237 -38.93 -10.00 -5.87
C GLY A 237 -38.89 -11.48 -6.25
N GLY A 238 -38.56 -11.86 -7.49
CA GLY A 238 -38.47 -13.25 -7.96
C GLY A 238 -37.11 -13.92 -7.72
N ALA A 239 -36.01 -13.30 -8.17
CA ALA A 239 -34.67 -13.91 -8.07
C ALA A 239 -34.12 -13.92 -6.64
N VAL A 240 -34.40 -12.86 -5.88
CA VAL A 240 -34.00 -12.73 -4.48
C VAL A 240 -34.81 -13.70 -3.61
N SER A 241 -36.11 -13.86 -3.87
CA SER A 241 -36.92 -14.84 -3.13
C SER A 241 -36.52 -16.28 -3.44
N ASP A 242 -36.15 -16.63 -4.67
CA ASP A 242 -35.64 -17.97 -5.02
C ASP A 242 -34.30 -18.29 -4.35
N ILE A 243 -33.40 -17.31 -4.21
CA ILE A 243 -32.13 -17.46 -3.45
C ILE A 243 -32.41 -17.61 -1.95
N ILE A 244 -33.35 -16.83 -1.39
CA ILE A 244 -33.78 -16.92 0.02
C ILE A 244 -34.49 -18.25 0.32
N VAL A 245 -35.28 -18.78 -0.62
CA VAL A 245 -35.95 -20.08 -0.52
C VAL A 245 -34.93 -21.23 -0.66
N SER A 246 -33.91 -21.05 -1.49
CA SER A 246 -32.81 -22.01 -1.64
C SER A 246 -31.89 -22.06 -0.41
N SER A 247 -31.65 -20.93 0.26
CA SER A 247 -30.86 -20.85 1.50
C SER A 247 -31.58 -21.46 2.71
N SER A 248 -32.90 -21.30 2.79
CA SER A 248 -33.74 -21.90 3.85
C SER A 248 -34.01 -23.40 3.69
N THR A 249 -33.79 -23.97 2.51
CA THR A 249 -33.96 -25.41 2.24
C THR A 249 -32.68 -26.25 2.36
N GLY A 250 -31.57 -25.65 2.83
CA GLY A 250 -30.33 -26.38 3.15
C GLY A 250 -29.60 -26.98 1.95
N LYS A 251 -29.74 -26.39 0.75
CA LYS A 251 -29.05 -26.87 -0.46
C LYS A 251 -27.62 -26.33 -0.57
N ARG A 252 -26.74 -27.19 -1.07
CA ARG A 252 -25.27 -27.04 -1.27
C ARG A 252 -24.87 -25.66 -1.82
N GLY A 253 -23.94 -24.96 -1.16
CA GLY A 253 -23.25 -23.79 -1.71
C GLY A 253 -22.92 -22.66 -0.73
N LEU A 254 -23.57 -22.63 0.44
CA LEU A 254 -23.27 -21.68 1.53
C LEU A 254 -22.08 -22.16 2.36
N VAL A 255 -21.18 -21.24 2.70
CA VAL A 255 -20.02 -21.47 3.56
C VAL A 255 -20.25 -20.79 4.91
N ASP A 256 -20.09 -21.51 6.00
CA ASP A 256 -20.16 -20.93 7.36
C ASP A 256 -18.91 -20.08 7.62
N TYR A 257 -19.10 -18.85 8.11
CA TYR A 257 -18.03 -17.93 8.46
C TYR A 257 -17.06 -18.53 9.50
N LEU A 258 -17.56 -19.21 10.53
CA LEU A 258 -16.71 -19.82 11.56
C LEU A 258 -15.92 -21.00 10.99
N ALA A 259 -16.55 -21.83 10.17
CA ALA A 259 -15.85 -22.95 9.51
C ALA A 259 -14.78 -22.45 8.53
N LEU A 260 -15.01 -21.31 7.88
CA LEU A 260 -14.01 -20.65 7.03
C LEU A 260 -12.84 -20.10 7.87
N ALA A 261 -13.13 -19.49 9.01
CA ALA A 261 -12.11 -19.00 9.94
C ALA A 261 -11.26 -20.15 10.51
N ASP A 262 -11.87 -21.26 10.90
CA ASP A 262 -11.16 -22.44 11.40
C ASP A 262 -10.27 -23.06 10.31
N ALA A 263 -10.80 -23.22 9.10
CA ALA A 263 -10.05 -23.78 7.98
C ALA A 263 -8.83 -22.94 7.58
N THR A 264 -8.94 -21.61 7.65
CA THR A 264 -7.84 -20.68 7.35
C THR A 264 -6.82 -20.62 8.49
N SER A 265 -7.26 -20.67 9.75
CA SER A 265 -6.37 -20.76 10.92
C SER A 265 -5.54 -22.05 10.91
N ASP A 266 -6.17 -23.20 10.63
CA ASP A 266 -5.50 -24.49 10.47
C ASP A 266 -4.43 -24.48 9.37
N LEU A 267 -4.71 -23.76 8.28
CA LEU A 267 -3.78 -23.57 7.17
C LEU A 267 -2.60 -22.68 7.59
N ALA A 268 -2.86 -21.57 8.28
CA ALA A 268 -1.84 -20.67 8.81
C ALA A 268 -0.92 -21.38 9.83
N GLU A 269 -1.48 -22.14 10.77
CA GLU A 269 -0.71 -22.91 11.75
C GLU A 269 0.16 -23.99 11.10
N LYS A 270 -0.35 -24.68 10.08
CA LYS A 270 0.43 -25.66 9.31
C LYS A 270 1.58 -24.99 8.55
N GLN A 271 1.36 -23.79 8.02
CA GLN A 271 2.41 -23.00 7.37
C GLN A 271 3.45 -22.50 8.37
N ALA A 272 3.04 -22.02 9.55
CA ALA A 272 3.93 -21.56 10.61
C ALA A 272 4.81 -22.70 11.19
N ARG A 273 4.24 -23.89 11.41
CA ARG A 273 4.99 -25.09 11.84
C ARG A 273 6.00 -25.56 10.79
N GLN A 274 5.69 -25.39 9.51
CA GLN A 274 6.63 -25.65 8.41
C GLN A 274 7.72 -24.58 8.27
N GLY A 275 7.45 -23.36 8.74
CA GLY A 275 8.42 -22.27 8.84
C GLY A 275 9.43 -22.47 9.99
N ARG A 276 8.95 -22.75 11.21
CA ARG A 276 9.84 -22.96 12.39
C ARG A 276 10.79 -24.15 12.21
N SER A 277 10.31 -25.26 11.66
CA SER A 277 11.16 -26.42 11.34
C SER A 277 12.23 -26.16 10.27
N ARG A 278 12.10 -25.06 9.50
CA ARG A 278 13.05 -24.66 8.45
C ARG A 278 14.13 -23.73 8.99
N GLU A 279 13.82 -22.88 9.96
CA GLU A 279 14.78 -21.99 10.62
C GLU A 279 15.75 -22.76 11.54
N GLU A 280 15.29 -23.87 12.13
CA GLU A 280 16.14 -24.77 12.93
C GLU A 280 17.16 -25.58 12.08
N GLU A 281 16.90 -25.80 10.79
CA GLU A 281 17.82 -26.54 9.90
C GLU A 281 18.88 -25.64 9.19
N GLU A 282 18.68 -24.32 9.13
CA GLU A 282 19.58 -23.38 8.41
C GLU A 282 20.50 -22.54 9.34
N GLY A 283 20.35 -22.64 10.67
CA GLY A 283 21.17 -21.91 11.65
C GLY A 283 22.39 -22.69 12.17
N LEU A 284 23.59 -22.11 12.01
CA LEU A 284 24.77 -22.50 12.79
C LEU A 284 24.49 -22.27 14.29
N GLY A 285 24.65 -23.31 15.08
CA GLY A 285 24.30 -23.34 16.50
C GLY A 285 24.93 -22.23 17.32
N ILE A 286 24.08 -21.32 17.81
CA ILE A 286 24.32 -20.57 19.03
C ILE A 286 23.40 -21.20 20.08
N LYS A 287 23.99 -21.91 21.04
CA LYS A 287 23.28 -22.31 22.26
C LYS A 287 22.83 -21.02 22.95
N ARG A 288 21.53 -20.78 22.99
CA ARG A 288 20.93 -19.85 23.94
C ARG A 288 20.75 -20.63 25.24
N ASP A 289 21.23 -20.06 26.34
CA ASP A 289 21.04 -20.65 27.66
C ASP A 289 19.53 -20.70 27.96
N ASP A 290 19.04 -21.92 28.15
CA ASP A 290 17.66 -22.23 28.54
C ASP A 290 17.48 -21.89 30.03
N ASP A 291 17.27 -20.63 30.38
CA ASP A 291 16.77 -20.21 31.70
C ASP A 291 16.33 -18.73 31.65
N ALA A 292 15.15 -18.45 31.08
CA ALA A 292 14.32 -17.27 31.40
C ALA A 292 12.92 -17.37 30.76
N ASP A 293 11.93 -17.58 31.62
CA ASP A 293 10.50 -17.22 31.54
C ASP A 293 9.65 -17.81 30.39
N GLU A 294 8.98 -18.92 30.74
CA GLU A 294 7.76 -19.44 30.11
C GLU A 294 6.55 -18.49 30.32
N GLU A 295 6.57 -17.27 29.78
CA GLU A 295 5.37 -16.42 29.75
C GLU A 295 5.28 -15.66 28.42
N ASP A 296 4.72 -16.33 27.40
CA ASP A 296 3.82 -15.79 26.37
C ASP A 296 3.80 -16.77 25.18
N GLU A 297 2.99 -17.83 25.28
CA GLU A 297 2.49 -18.50 24.08
C GLU A 297 1.84 -17.41 23.21
N GLU A 298 2.39 -17.20 22.01
CA GLU A 298 1.85 -16.35 20.95
C GLU A 298 0.42 -16.83 20.65
N THR A 299 -0.55 -16.29 21.39
CA THR A 299 -1.94 -16.77 21.39
C THR A 299 -2.51 -16.38 20.05
N THR A 300 -2.63 -17.35 19.14
CA THR A 300 -3.30 -17.19 17.85
C THR A 300 -4.74 -16.80 18.12
N GLN A 301 -5.01 -15.49 18.07
CA GLN A 301 -6.37 -14.98 18.22
C GLN A 301 -7.22 -15.50 17.06
N SER A 302 -8.47 -15.86 17.34
CA SER A 302 -9.40 -16.21 16.28
C SER A 302 -9.51 -15.06 15.26
N PRO A 303 -9.64 -15.33 13.94
CA PRO A 303 -9.72 -14.29 12.91
C PRO A 303 -10.82 -13.25 13.17
N SER A 304 -11.92 -13.66 13.81
CA SER A 304 -13.02 -12.77 14.22
C SER A 304 -12.61 -11.80 15.33
N ALA A 305 -11.84 -12.25 16.31
CA ALA A 305 -11.32 -11.40 17.38
C ALA A 305 -10.29 -10.40 16.86
N ALA A 306 -9.38 -10.87 15.99
CA ALA A 306 -8.40 -10.02 15.32
C ALA A 306 -9.08 -8.93 14.46
N TRP A 307 -10.11 -9.31 13.67
CA TRP A 307 -10.90 -8.35 12.92
C TRP A 307 -11.55 -7.30 13.81
N SER A 308 -12.20 -7.74 14.91
CA SER A 308 -12.86 -6.81 15.83
C SER A 308 -11.88 -5.82 16.47
N ALA A 309 -10.63 -6.24 16.73
CA ALA A 309 -9.60 -5.36 17.26
C ALA A 309 -9.12 -4.35 16.20
N LEU A 310 -8.89 -4.81 14.97
CA LEU A 310 -8.46 -3.96 13.84
C LEU A 310 -9.53 -2.98 13.35
N SER A 311 -10.81 -3.25 13.59
CA SER A 311 -11.93 -2.41 13.15
C SER A 311 -12.65 -1.67 14.29
N GLN A 312 -12.14 -1.73 15.52
CA GLN A 312 -12.84 -1.25 16.73
C GLN A 312 -13.28 0.22 16.70
N HIS A 313 -12.45 1.10 16.11
CA HIS A 313 -12.67 2.55 16.05
C HIS A 313 -13.32 2.99 14.73
N ILE A 314 -13.52 2.09 13.78
CA ILE A 314 -14.22 2.39 12.53
C ILE A 314 -15.69 2.58 12.84
N SER A 315 -16.23 3.75 12.51
CA SER A 315 -17.65 4.06 12.70
C SER A 315 -18.38 4.19 11.36
N PRO A 316 -19.69 3.89 11.31
CA PRO A 316 -20.51 4.16 10.12
C PRO A 316 -20.47 5.62 9.65
N ALA A 317 -20.31 6.57 10.59
CA ALA A 317 -20.15 7.98 10.28
C ALA A 317 -18.83 8.25 9.55
N ALA A 318 -17.72 7.67 10.03
CA ALA A 318 -16.43 7.75 9.36
C ALA A 318 -16.46 7.10 7.97
N LEU A 319 -17.09 5.93 7.82
CA LEU A 319 -17.24 5.27 6.51
C LEU A 319 -18.06 6.11 5.54
N THR A 320 -19.14 6.74 6.01
CA THR A 320 -19.97 7.63 5.18
C THR A 320 -19.21 8.88 4.76
N ARG A 321 -18.38 9.43 5.67
CA ARG A 321 -17.51 10.56 5.38
C ARG A 321 -16.47 10.21 4.32
N ILE A 322 -15.80 9.06 4.43
CA ILE A 322 -14.67 8.65 3.59
C ILE A 322 -15.11 8.08 2.23
N LEU A 323 -16.14 7.23 2.20
CA LEU A 323 -16.56 6.41 1.05
C LEU A 323 -17.92 6.78 0.45
N ASN A 324 -18.57 7.84 0.96
CA ASN A 324 -19.96 8.20 0.68
C ASN A 324 -20.97 7.12 1.14
N THR A 325 -22.26 7.29 0.88
CA THR A 325 -23.35 6.43 1.42
C THR A 325 -23.31 4.97 0.97
N ASN A 326 -22.57 4.67 -0.10
CA ASN A 326 -22.52 3.32 -0.68
C ASN A 326 -21.47 2.42 -0.01
N TRP A 327 -20.56 2.99 0.77
CA TRP A 327 -19.43 2.31 1.44
C TRP A 327 -18.66 1.33 0.53
N THR A 328 -18.48 1.70 -0.73
CA THR A 328 -17.73 0.93 -1.73
C THR A 328 -16.34 1.53 -1.93
N VAL A 329 -15.34 0.68 -2.10
CA VAL A 329 -13.94 1.09 -2.27
C VAL A 329 -13.20 0.07 -3.14
N SER A 330 -12.16 0.52 -3.84
CA SER A 330 -11.35 -0.34 -4.69
C SER A 330 -9.86 -0.10 -4.51
N SER A 331 -9.04 -1.02 -5.01
CA SER A 331 -7.57 -0.90 -5.03
C SER A 331 -7.07 0.38 -5.71
N ILE A 332 -7.82 0.94 -6.65
CA ILE A 332 -7.43 2.12 -7.45
C ILE A 332 -8.14 3.42 -7.00
N SER A 333 -8.99 3.35 -5.97
CA SER A 333 -9.61 4.54 -5.39
C SER A 333 -8.53 5.43 -4.75
N SER A 334 -8.58 6.73 -5.00
CA SER A 334 -7.54 7.68 -4.57
C SER A 334 -8.15 8.91 -3.91
N ALA A 335 -7.45 9.48 -2.94
CA ALA A 335 -7.77 10.78 -2.38
C ALA A 335 -7.30 11.90 -3.32
N PRO A 336 -8.04 13.04 -3.42
CA PRO A 336 -7.63 14.17 -4.25
C PRO A 336 -6.32 14.83 -3.80
N THR A 337 -5.97 14.71 -2.52
CA THR A 337 -4.71 15.22 -1.97
C THR A 337 -3.47 14.51 -2.51
N ASP A 338 -3.63 13.30 -3.06
CA ASP A 338 -2.53 12.53 -3.65
C ASP A 338 -2.26 12.91 -5.11
N THR A 339 -3.18 13.65 -5.74
CA THR A 339 -2.98 14.18 -7.09
C THR A 339 -2.23 15.52 -7.01
N GLU A 340 -0.99 15.54 -7.47
CA GLU A 340 -0.20 16.78 -7.56
C GLU A 340 -0.91 17.78 -8.50
N SER A 341 -1.36 18.90 -7.93
CA SER A 341 -1.87 20.03 -8.71
C SER A 341 -0.70 20.73 -9.39
N ILE A 342 -0.45 20.40 -10.67
CA ILE A 342 0.52 21.11 -11.50
C ILE A 342 -0.19 22.29 -12.17
N PRO A 343 0.21 23.56 -11.90
CA PRO A 343 -0.38 24.73 -12.54
C PRO A 343 -0.28 24.65 -14.06
N GLY A 344 -1.42 24.72 -14.76
CA GLY A 344 -1.50 24.64 -16.22
C GLY A 344 -1.81 23.25 -16.80
N LEU A 345 -1.86 22.21 -15.97
CA LEU A 345 -2.32 20.86 -16.35
C LEU A 345 -3.57 20.40 -15.56
N SER A 346 -3.94 21.15 -14.53
CA SER A 346 -5.07 20.86 -13.66
C SER A 346 -6.40 21.23 -14.34
N HIS A 347 -7.09 20.23 -14.92
CA HIS A 347 -8.56 20.03 -14.83
C HIS A 347 -9.16 19.12 -15.93
N LEU A 348 -8.39 18.52 -16.85
CA LEU A 348 -8.99 17.82 -18.01
C LEU A 348 -8.86 16.29 -18.10
N GLU A 349 -8.10 15.58 -17.26
CA GLU A 349 -7.65 14.23 -17.68
C GLU A 349 -7.73 13.07 -16.66
N ALA A 350 -8.39 13.22 -15.50
CA ALA A 350 -8.54 12.10 -14.55
C ALA A 350 -9.94 11.90 -13.96
N GLU A 351 -10.92 12.75 -14.27
CA GLU A 351 -12.30 12.47 -13.89
C GLU A 351 -12.95 11.56 -14.95
N ASN A 352 -13.41 10.39 -14.51
CA ASN A 352 -14.44 9.54 -15.16
C ASN A 352 -14.06 8.46 -16.19
N THR A 353 -12.81 8.03 -16.37
CA THR A 353 -12.58 6.81 -17.19
C THR A 353 -13.05 5.51 -16.48
N LEU A 354 -13.11 5.49 -15.14
CA LEU A 354 -13.53 4.30 -14.36
C LEU A 354 -14.72 4.53 -13.39
N ARG A 355 -15.41 5.68 -13.48
CA ARG A 355 -16.56 6.04 -12.61
C ARG A 355 -16.35 5.68 -11.13
N GLN A 356 -15.21 6.09 -10.57
CA GLN A 356 -14.89 5.86 -9.16
C GLN A 356 -15.04 7.15 -8.37
N LEU A 357 -15.64 7.03 -7.19
CA LEU A 357 -15.74 8.15 -6.26
C LEU A 357 -14.39 8.34 -5.57
N PRO A 358 -13.91 9.59 -5.42
CA PRO A 358 -12.68 9.88 -4.69
C PRO A 358 -12.82 9.51 -3.21
N LEU A 359 -11.70 9.15 -2.58
CA LEU A 359 -11.64 8.92 -1.13
C LEU A 359 -11.61 10.27 -0.42
N ASN A 360 -12.58 10.53 0.44
CA ASN A 360 -12.66 11.76 1.22
C ASN A 360 -11.99 11.58 2.60
N LEU A 361 -10.69 11.31 2.56
CA LEU A 361 -9.81 11.20 3.73
C LEU A 361 -9.56 12.57 4.35
N LEU A 362 -9.12 12.61 5.62
CA LEU A 362 -8.74 13.87 6.26
C LEU A 362 -7.63 14.55 5.45
N PRO A 363 -7.75 15.86 5.18
CA PRO A 363 -6.78 16.58 4.37
C PRO A 363 -5.51 16.81 5.18
N VAL A 364 -4.54 15.89 5.04
CA VAL A 364 -3.25 15.98 5.72
C VAL A 364 -2.20 16.55 4.77
N ASP A 365 -1.70 17.74 5.09
CA ASP A 365 -0.54 18.34 4.44
C ASP A 365 0.61 18.49 5.44
N LEU A 366 1.62 17.62 5.31
CA LEU A 366 2.80 17.65 6.17
C LEU A 366 3.69 18.89 5.93
N LYS A 367 3.51 19.59 4.80
CA LYS A 367 4.25 20.82 4.48
C LYS A 367 3.66 22.06 5.15
N GLN A 368 2.41 21.99 5.61
CA GLN A 368 1.71 23.09 6.26
C GLN A 368 0.94 22.59 7.48
N THR A 369 1.66 22.44 8.60
CA THR A 369 1.11 21.95 9.88
C THR A 369 0.79 23.07 10.88
N TRP A 370 0.65 24.31 10.40
CA TRP A 370 0.36 25.50 11.18
C TRP A 370 -0.80 26.27 10.55
N SER A 371 -1.39 27.21 11.29
CA SER A 371 -2.50 28.04 10.80
C SER A 371 -2.00 29.01 9.74
N GLU A 372 -2.80 29.31 8.71
CA GLU A 372 -2.42 30.26 7.65
C GLU A 372 -2.02 31.65 8.20
N GLY A 373 -2.53 32.04 9.37
CA GLY A 373 -2.18 33.29 10.04
C GLY A 373 -0.91 33.26 10.90
N ASP A 374 -0.28 32.09 11.09
CA ASP A 374 0.91 31.97 11.94
C ASP A 374 2.17 32.48 11.21
N VAL A 375 2.91 33.39 11.85
CA VAL A 375 4.14 33.97 11.30
C VAL A 375 5.27 33.90 12.33
N GLY A 376 6.52 33.83 11.86
CA GLY A 376 7.71 33.89 12.70
C GLY A 376 7.88 32.66 13.60
N ARG A 377 8.17 32.89 14.89
CA ARG A 377 8.49 31.83 15.86
C ARG A 377 7.35 30.80 16.01
N VAL A 378 6.10 31.26 16.07
CA VAL A 378 4.92 30.38 16.26
C VAL A 378 4.82 29.36 15.11
N ARG A 379 5.11 29.79 13.88
CA ARG A 379 5.13 28.92 12.71
C ARG A 379 6.24 27.87 12.82
N THR A 380 7.45 28.26 13.21
CA THR A 380 8.57 27.33 13.37
C THR A 380 8.29 26.30 14.47
N ASP A 381 7.75 26.74 15.60
CA ASP A 381 7.43 25.86 16.73
C ASP A 381 6.34 24.84 16.34
N ARG A 382 5.27 25.27 15.63
CA ARG A 382 4.20 24.37 15.11
C ARG A 382 4.61 23.50 13.92
N ALA A 383 5.66 23.88 13.19
CA ALA A 383 6.24 23.03 12.16
C ALA A 383 7.03 21.87 12.76
N ARG A 384 7.71 22.12 13.90
CA ARG A 384 8.47 21.12 14.66
C ARG A 384 7.57 20.21 15.50
N ASP A 385 6.60 20.80 16.18
CA ASP A 385 5.61 20.10 17.00
C ASP A 385 4.22 20.16 16.37
N ARG A 386 3.76 19.00 15.89
CA ARG A 386 2.48 18.88 15.16
C ARG A 386 1.27 18.75 16.09
N SER A 387 1.43 18.96 17.40
CA SER A 387 0.36 18.88 18.40
C SER A 387 -0.83 19.78 18.11
N TRP A 388 -0.59 21.01 17.65
CA TRP A 388 -1.67 21.92 17.24
C TRP A 388 -2.43 21.36 16.03
N TYR A 389 -1.69 20.85 15.05
CA TYR A 389 -2.26 20.29 13.83
C TYR A 389 -3.09 19.04 14.12
N LEU A 390 -2.62 18.17 15.02
CA LEU A 390 -3.37 17.02 15.50
C LEU A 390 -4.72 17.45 16.12
N SER A 391 -4.73 18.48 16.98
CA SER A 391 -5.98 19.01 17.52
C SER A 391 -6.89 19.56 16.41
N SER A 392 -6.34 20.26 15.42
CA SER A 392 -7.11 20.80 14.30
C SER A 392 -7.74 19.69 13.46
N LEU A 393 -7.03 18.57 13.25
CA LEU A 393 -7.57 17.38 12.57
C LEU A 393 -8.70 16.72 13.36
N MET A 394 -8.61 16.68 14.69
CA MET A 394 -9.69 16.18 15.54
C MET A 394 -10.95 17.05 15.39
N ASP A 395 -10.79 18.37 15.37
CA ASP A 395 -11.89 19.31 15.19
C ASP A 395 -12.52 19.18 13.77
N MET A 396 -11.69 19.01 12.73
CA MET A 396 -12.14 18.79 11.36
C MET A 396 -12.87 17.45 11.18
N ALA A 397 -12.45 16.40 11.89
CA ALA A 397 -13.06 15.09 11.78
C ALA A 397 -14.51 15.09 12.31
N SER A 398 -14.84 15.93 13.29
CA SER A 398 -16.16 15.99 13.91
C SER A 398 -16.73 17.42 13.94
N PRO A 399 -17.13 17.97 12.77
CA PRO A 399 -17.61 19.35 12.69
C PRO A 399 -18.87 19.54 13.56
N GLY A 400 -18.86 20.57 14.41
CA GLY A 400 -20.00 20.94 15.27
C GLY A 400 -20.10 20.18 16.59
N THR A 401 -19.12 19.35 16.94
CA THR A 401 -19.03 18.72 18.27
C THR A 401 -17.88 19.35 19.05
N GLU A 402 -18.15 19.90 20.23
CA GLU A 402 -17.09 20.46 21.09
C GLU A 402 -16.24 19.36 21.78
N ASP A 403 -16.73 18.13 21.81
CA ASP A 403 -16.03 16.99 22.39
C ASP A 403 -14.92 16.46 21.47
N LYS A 404 -13.69 16.86 21.79
CA LYS A 404 -12.47 16.40 21.11
C LYS A 404 -12.28 14.88 21.16
N ALA A 405 -12.87 14.18 22.13
CA ALA A 405 -12.77 12.72 22.19
C ALA A 405 -13.48 12.04 21.02
N VAL A 406 -14.56 12.63 20.49
CA VAL A 406 -15.26 12.14 19.30
C VAL A 406 -14.38 12.31 18.07
N GLY A 407 -13.78 13.49 17.90
CA GLY A 407 -12.81 13.76 16.83
C GLY A 407 -11.62 12.82 16.88
N ALA A 408 -11.02 12.63 18.06
CA ALA A 408 -9.92 11.71 18.28
C ALA A 408 -10.26 10.26 17.88
N ARG A 409 -11.46 9.77 18.23
CA ARG A 409 -11.94 8.44 17.79
C ARG A 409 -12.12 8.36 16.28
N GLN A 410 -12.58 9.42 15.62
CA GLN A 410 -12.69 9.44 14.16
C GLN A 410 -11.33 9.40 13.46
N VAL A 411 -10.32 10.08 14.01
CA VAL A 411 -8.94 10.00 13.49
C VAL A 411 -8.39 8.58 13.66
N LEU A 412 -8.58 7.94 14.82
CA LEU A 412 -8.22 6.52 15.01
C LEU A 412 -8.94 5.60 14.03
N GLY A 413 -10.25 5.84 13.81
CA GLY A 413 -11.05 5.09 12.85
C GLY A 413 -10.54 5.23 11.42
N GLU A 414 -10.05 6.40 11.02
CA GLU A 414 -9.43 6.60 9.71
C GLU A 414 -8.09 5.85 9.58
N ILE A 415 -7.26 5.85 10.63
CA ILE A 415 -6.01 5.07 10.66
C ILE A 415 -6.29 3.57 10.50
N GLN A 416 -7.27 3.03 11.23
CA GLN A 416 -7.68 1.64 11.11
C GLN A 416 -8.26 1.32 9.73
N PHE A 417 -9.12 2.20 9.22
CA PHE A 417 -9.67 2.09 7.88
C PHE A 417 -8.56 2.02 6.83
N CYS A 418 -7.62 2.97 6.86
CA CYS A 418 -6.51 3.03 5.92
C CYS A 418 -5.67 1.75 5.99
N PHE A 419 -5.31 1.30 7.19
CA PHE A 419 -4.56 0.06 7.37
C PHE A 419 -5.28 -1.16 6.77
N LEU A 420 -6.58 -1.32 7.04
CA LEU A 420 -7.36 -2.43 6.50
C LEU A 420 -7.48 -2.37 4.98
N MET A 421 -7.67 -1.18 4.40
CA MET A 421 -7.72 -1.03 2.93
C MET A 421 -6.37 -1.33 2.27
N VAL A 422 -5.26 -1.04 2.95
CA VAL A 422 -3.94 -1.50 2.51
C VAL A 422 -3.88 -3.02 2.59
N LEU A 423 -4.24 -3.62 3.73
CA LEU A 423 -4.19 -5.06 3.97
C LEU A 423 -5.02 -5.88 2.97
N THR A 424 -6.25 -5.47 2.70
CA THR A 424 -7.18 -6.25 1.88
C THR A 424 -7.16 -5.88 0.41
N LEU A 425 -6.96 -4.60 0.07
CA LEU A 425 -7.06 -4.10 -1.31
C LEU A 425 -5.73 -3.66 -1.91
N ALA A 426 -4.65 -3.60 -1.14
CA ALA A 426 -3.39 -3.00 -1.57
C ALA A 426 -3.59 -1.56 -2.09
N ASN A 427 -4.42 -0.76 -1.38
CA ASN A 427 -4.70 0.62 -1.78
C ASN A 427 -3.56 1.56 -1.38
N TYR A 428 -2.90 2.17 -2.37
CA TYR A 428 -1.76 3.06 -2.16
C TYR A 428 -2.11 4.40 -1.49
N SER A 429 -3.27 4.99 -1.82
CA SER A 429 -3.71 6.26 -1.22
C SER A 429 -3.93 6.10 0.29
N CYS A 430 -4.51 4.96 0.70
CA CYS A 430 -4.65 4.61 2.11
C CYS A 430 -3.30 4.37 2.80
N LEU A 431 -2.31 3.80 2.11
CA LEU A 431 -0.95 3.64 2.67
C LEU A 431 -0.31 4.99 2.99
N GLU A 432 -0.36 5.92 2.03
CA GLU A 432 0.21 7.26 2.21
C GLU A 432 -0.51 8.03 3.31
N GLN A 433 -1.84 7.93 3.39
CA GLN A 433 -2.60 8.54 4.49
C GLN A 433 -2.25 7.93 5.86
N TRP A 434 -2.11 6.60 5.94
CA TRP A 434 -1.68 5.92 7.16
C TRP A 434 -0.30 6.42 7.63
N LYS A 435 0.67 6.56 6.71
CA LYS A 435 1.99 7.13 7.02
C LYS A 435 1.92 8.59 7.46
N ARG A 436 1.10 9.41 6.81
CA ARG A 436 0.90 10.83 7.16
C ARG A 436 0.33 10.99 8.57
N LEU A 437 -0.71 10.24 8.90
CA LEU A 437 -1.33 10.27 10.23
C LEU A 437 -0.36 9.76 11.31
N LEU A 438 0.41 8.71 11.02
CA LEU A 438 1.48 8.26 11.92
C LEU A 438 2.58 9.30 12.11
N THR A 439 2.96 10.01 11.04
CA THR A 439 3.96 11.09 11.13
C THR A 439 3.49 12.19 12.09
N ILE A 440 2.23 12.62 11.97
CA ILE A 440 1.65 13.61 12.89
C ILE A 440 1.66 13.08 14.32
N PHE A 441 1.21 11.84 14.51
CA PHE A 441 1.18 11.19 15.80
C PHE A 441 2.56 11.17 16.48
N PHE A 442 3.59 10.67 15.79
CA PHE A 442 4.93 10.52 16.37
C PHE A 442 5.64 11.84 16.65
N THR A 443 5.17 12.96 16.08
CA THR A 443 5.79 14.28 16.20
C THR A 443 4.93 15.30 16.94
N SER A 444 3.84 14.85 17.58
CA SER A 444 2.99 15.68 18.44
C SER A 444 3.44 15.56 19.89
N ARG A 445 4.42 16.37 20.30
CA ARG A 445 5.07 16.31 21.62
C ARG A 445 4.18 16.91 22.72
N ASP A 446 3.76 18.17 22.61
CA ASP A 446 2.89 18.86 23.57
C ASP A 446 1.49 18.20 23.73
N ALA A 447 1.05 17.41 22.76
CA ALA A 447 -0.19 16.63 22.83
C ALA A 447 -0.10 15.40 23.74
N LEU A 448 1.12 14.89 24.03
CA LEU A 448 1.33 13.70 24.85
C LEU A 448 0.70 13.84 26.23
N THR A 449 0.93 14.98 26.87
CA THR A 449 0.42 15.28 28.23
C THR A 449 -1.06 15.69 28.20
N LYS A 450 -1.52 16.33 27.12
CA LYS A 450 -2.90 16.85 27.00
C LYS A 450 -3.93 15.80 26.66
N VAL A 451 -3.57 14.80 25.85
CA VAL A 451 -4.48 13.75 25.37
C VAL A 451 -3.82 12.37 25.46
N GLU A 452 -3.18 12.06 26.59
CA GLU A 452 -2.48 10.78 26.84
C GLU A 452 -3.34 9.56 26.44
N GLY A 453 -4.62 9.56 26.80
CA GLY A 453 -5.54 8.46 26.48
C GLY A 453 -5.67 8.16 24.98
N TYR A 454 -5.55 9.19 24.12
CA TYR A 454 -5.50 8.99 22.67
C TYR A 454 -4.21 8.28 22.24
N PHE A 455 -3.06 8.68 22.80
CA PHE A 455 -1.78 8.05 22.51
C PHE A 455 -1.73 6.59 22.96
N VAL A 456 -2.27 6.29 24.13
CA VAL A 456 -2.39 4.91 24.61
C VAL A 456 -3.21 4.04 23.64
N GLN A 457 -4.35 4.55 23.17
CA GLN A 457 -5.20 3.80 22.23
C GLN A 457 -4.55 3.68 20.84
N MET A 458 -3.84 4.70 20.39
CA MET A 458 -3.13 4.68 19.12
C MET A 458 -1.98 3.67 19.13
N VAL A 459 -1.17 3.62 20.20
CA VAL A 459 -0.09 2.62 20.34
C VAL A 459 -0.65 1.20 20.42
N LYS A 460 -1.77 0.99 21.12
CA LYS A 460 -2.46 -0.31 21.13
C LYS A 460 -2.96 -0.71 19.74
N THR A 461 -3.58 0.23 19.02
CA THR A 461 -4.05 0.02 17.65
C THR A 461 -2.87 -0.33 16.73
N LEU A 462 -1.77 0.42 16.82
CA LEU A 462 -0.56 0.16 16.05
C LEU A 462 0.03 -1.21 16.38
N THR A 463 0.05 -1.60 17.66
CA THR A 463 0.53 -2.93 18.08
C THR A 463 -0.26 -4.04 17.39
N GLU A 464 -1.58 -3.92 17.35
CA GLU A 464 -2.43 -4.91 16.68
C GLU A 464 -2.20 -4.90 15.15
N GLN A 465 -2.05 -3.73 14.54
CA GLN A 465 -1.69 -3.61 13.12
C GLN A 465 -0.34 -4.27 12.80
N MET A 466 0.67 -4.10 13.64
CA MET A 466 2.01 -4.65 13.43
C MET A 466 2.07 -6.18 13.56
N ARG A 467 1.11 -6.80 14.26
CA ARG A 467 0.92 -8.26 14.27
C ARG A 467 0.53 -8.77 12.88
N HIS A 468 -0.37 -8.05 12.21
CA HIS A 468 -0.96 -8.42 10.92
C HIS A 468 -0.29 -7.82 9.68
N VAL A 469 0.72 -6.97 9.83
CA VAL A 469 1.41 -6.32 8.70
C VAL A 469 1.94 -7.33 7.66
N ASP A 470 2.42 -8.48 8.13
CA ASP A 470 3.03 -9.50 7.27
C ASP A 470 1.98 -10.36 6.53
N ASP A 471 0.69 -10.25 6.87
CA ASP A 471 -0.39 -11.03 6.23
C ASP A 471 -0.67 -10.56 4.79
N LEU A 472 -0.03 -9.45 4.38
CA LEU A 472 -0.07 -8.92 3.03
C LEU A 472 0.80 -9.70 2.04
N ASP A 473 0.14 -10.49 1.18
CA ASP A 473 0.72 -10.98 -0.06
C ASP A 473 1.01 -9.80 -1.02
N GLY A 474 2.21 -9.25 -0.94
CA GLY A 474 2.66 -8.15 -1.81
C GLY A 474 3.65 -7.17 -1.19
N GLY A 475 3.95 -7.30 0.12
CA GLY A 475 5.04 -6.57 0.76
C GLY A 475 4.81 -5.06 0.90
N MET A 476 3.61 -4.51 0.72
CA MET A 476 3.40 -3.05 0.67
C MET A 476 3.88 -2.26 1.91
N PHE A 477 3.98 -2.88 3.09
CA PHE A 477 4.54 -2.25 4.29
C PHE A 477 6.06 -2.42 4.46
N GLU A 478 6.72 -3.33 3.71
CA GLU A 478 8.16 -3.65 3.73
C GLU A 478 8.87 -3.52 5.10
N LEU A 479 8.30 -4.06 6.18
CA LEU A 479 8.89 -3.92 7.52
C LEU A 479 10.09 -4.85 7.80
N ARG A 480 10.28 -5.89 6.99
CA ARG A 480 11.37 -6.87 7.15
C ARG A 480 12.69 -6.43 6.52
N ASP A 481 12.64 -5.48 5.58
CA ASP A 481 13.84 -4.90 4.97
C ASP A 481 14.27 -3.66 5.75
N GLU A 482 15.58 -3.48 5.94
CA GLU A 482 16.11 -2.30 6.66
C GLU A 482 15.79 -1.01 5.91
N ALA A 483 15.81 -1.03 4.58
CA ALA A 483 15.48 0.14 3.77
C ALA A 483 13.98 0.49 3.82
N GLY A 484 13.10 -0.52 3.72
CA GLY A 484 11.65 -0.34 3.79
C GLY A 484 11.15 0.12 5.16
N SER A 485 11.79 -0.37 6.23
CA SER A 485 11.45 -0.03 7.61
C SER A 485 12.12 1.23 8.16
N ALA A 486 13.11 1.80 7.45
CA ALA A 486 13.94 2.89 7.94
C ALA A 486 13.12 4.09 8.46
N TRP A 487 12.11 4.51 7.70
CA TRP A 487 11.24 5.63 8.09
C TRP A 487 10.49 5.35 9.40
N LEU A 488 9.83 4.19 9.51
CA LEU A 488 9.03 3.86 10.69
C LEU A 488 9.94 3.65 11.91
N ARG A 489 11.08 2.99 11.71
CA ARG A 489 12.09 2.78 12.76
C ARG A 489 12.63 4.10 13.30
N ALA A 490 12.97 5.05 12.42
CA ALA A 490 13.45 6.37 12.81
C ALA A 490 12.37 7.18 13.54
N MET A 491 11.13 7.21 13.02
CA MET A 491 10.02 7.90 13.66
C MET A 491 9.66 7.30 15.02
N TRP A 492 9.63 5.98 15.12
CA TRP A 492 9.37 5.27 16.37
C TRP A 492 10.45 5.55 17.42
N ALA A 493 11.72 5.53 17.04
CA ALA A 493 12.83 5.85 17.94
C ALA A 493 12.69 7.27 18.52
N LYS A 494 12.39 8.26 17.67
CA LYS A 494 12.16 9.66 18.08
C LYS A 494 10.93 9.80 18.98
N PHE A 495 9.84 9.13 18.65
CA PHE A 495 8.62 9.15 19.47
C PHE A 495 8.87 8.59 20.87
N ARG A 496 9.60 7.49 20.98
CA ARG A 496 9.98 6.88 22.26
C ARG A 496 10.78 7.85 23.12
N ALA A 497 11.80 8.48 22.54
CA ALA A 497 12.60 9.49 23.24
C ALA A 497 11.72 10.64 23.74
N ASN A 498 10.79 11.14 22.90
CA ASN A 498 9.84 12.17 23.33
C ASN A 498 8.94 11.72 24.49
N VAL A 499 8.50 10.45 24.53
CA VAL A 499 7.69 9.91 25.63
C VAL A 499 8.50 9.78 26.91
N ASP A 500 9.78 9.39 26.81
CA ASP A 500 10.66 9.29 27.98
C ASP A 500 11.04 10.69 28.52
N ASP A 501 11.23 11.68 27.65
CA ASP A 501 11.61 13.05 27.99
C ASP A 501 10.46 13.90 28.56
N GLU A 502 9.22 13.73 28.07
CA GLU A 502 8.09 14.60 28.46
C GLU A 502 7.45 14.22 29.80
N PHE A 503 7.55 12.96 30.22
CA PHE A 503 6.88 12.47 31.42
C PHE A 503 7.89 12.27 32.55
N GLU A 504 7.84 13.11 33.58
CA GLU A 504 8.64 12.96 34.80
C GLU A 504 7.92 12.11 35.86
N GLY A 505 8.65 11.24 36.57
CA GLY A 505 8.09 10.43 37.66
C GLY A 505 7.03 9.40 37.21
N ASP A 506 5.93 9.32 37.96
CA ASP A 506 4.83 8.36 37.75
C ASP A 506 3.80 8.81 36.68
N GLU A 507 3.96 10.01 36.11
CA GLU A 507 3.08 10.48 35.03
C GLU A 507 3.31 9.68 33.73
N GLY A 508 2.24 9.43 32.98
CA GLY A 508 2.32 8.70 31.71
C GLY A 508 2.68 7.22 31.83
N GLU A 509 2.59 6.61 33.03
CA GLU A 509 2.98 5.21 33.28
C GLU A 509 2.26 4.26 32.30
N GLN A 510 0.98 4.50 32.03
CA GLN A 510 0.20 3.68 31.11
C GLN A 510 0.74 3.77 29.68
N LEU A 511 1.04 4.98 29.20
CA LEU A 511 1.64 5.18 27.88
C LEU A 511 3.02 4.54 27.80
N LYS A 512 3.91 4.82 28.76
CA LYS A 512 5.26 4.22 28.85
C LYS A 512 5.20 2.69 28.81
N LYS A 513 4.28 2.08 29.58
CA LYS A 513 4.08 0.62 29.57
C LYS A 513 3.66 0.10 28.19
N THR A 514 2.72 0.76 27.51
CA THR A 514 2.29 0.35 26.16
C THR A 514 3.38 0.54 25.12
N VAL A 515 4.16 1.62 25.19
CA VAL A 515 5.29 1.91 24.30
C VAL A 515 6.39 0.87 24.49
N LYS A 516 6.72 0.53 25.74
CA LYS A 516 7.69 -0.52 26.05
C LYS A 516 7.25 -1.89 25.51
N ALA A 517 5.98 -2.24 25.67
CA ALA A 517 5.45 -3.49 25.12
C ALA A 517 5.57 -3.57 23.59
N LEU A 518 5.26 -2.48 22.88
CA LEU A 518 5.43 -2.43 21.41
C LEU A 518 6.91 -2.46 21.00
N GLN A 519 7.80 -1.80 21.75
CA GLN A 519 9.23 -1.89 21.51
C GLN A 519 9.75 -3.33 21.65
N SER A 520 9.37 -4.03 22.72
CA SER A 520 9.75 -5.45 22.90
C SER A 520 9.18 -6.34 21.80
N PHE A 521 8.05 -5.98 21.20
CA PHE A 521 7.55 -6.66 20.00
C PHE A 521 8.44 -6.39 18.78
N PHE A 522 8.84 -5.13 18.52
CA PHE A 522 9.72 -4.80 17.40
C PHE A 522 11.11 -5.43 17.53
N GLU A 523 11.66 -5.52 18.73
CA GLU A 523 12.92 -6.22 19.01
C GLU A 523 12.82 -7.71 18.69
N ARG A 524 11.77 -8.37 19.19
CA ARG A 524 11.56 -9.82 18.97
C ARG A 524 11.31 -10.15 17.50
N LYS A 525 10.43 -9.38 16.83
CA LYS A 525 9.96 -9.70 15.47
C LYS A 525 10.89 -9.19 14.37
N TYR A 526 11.44 -7.99 14.51
CA TYR A 526 12.21 -7.32 13.44
C TYR A 526 13.65 -6.99 13.85
N GLY A 527 14.09 -7.31 15.07
CA GLY A 527 15.44 -7.01 15.52
C GLY A 527 15.74 -5.53 15.67
N TRP A 528 14.71 -4.68 15.83
CA TRP A 528 14.90 -3.23 16.01
C TRP A 528 15.40 -2.92 17.43
N LEU A 529 16.69 -3.16 17.63
CA LEU A 529 17.35 -2.91 18.91
C LEU A 529 17.22 -1.46 19.34
N ASN A 530 17.07 -1.28 20.64
CA ASN A 530 17.13 0.01 21.30
C ASN A 530 18.52 0.66 21.10
N LYS A 531 18.59 1.77 20.35
CA LYS A 531 19.87 2.48 20.13
C LYS A 531 20.48 3.02 21.44
N GLN A 532 19.68 3.30 22.47
CA GLN A 532 20.18 3.66 23.80
C GLN A 532 20.93 2.51 24.49
N ASP A 533 20.62 1.25 24.16
CA ASP A 533 21.33 0.07 24.68
C ASP A 533 22.60 -0.27 23.87
N THR A 534 22.74 0.25 22.65
CA THR A 534 23.98 0.14 21.87
C THR A 534 24.93 1.28 22.21
N LEU A 535 25.45 1.32 23.43
CA LEU A 535 26.66 2.08 23.73
C LEU A 535 27.77 1.58 22.80
N ARG A 536 28.12 2.34 21.77
CA ARG A 536 29.35 2.12 20.99
C ARG A 536 30.52 2.51 21.89
N ARG A 537 30.97 1.58 22.73
CA ARG A 537 32.18 1.73 23.55
C ARG A 537 33.39 1.41 22.70
N GLY A 538 34.28 2.38 22.53
CA GLY A 538 35.55 2.21 21.84
C GLY A 538 36.70 2.63 22.75
N MET A 539 37.77 1.84 22.78
CA MET A 539 39.04 2.24 23.39
C MET A 539 39.81 3.09 22.38
N LEU A 540 40.09 4.35 22.71
CA LEU A 540 40.91 5.24 21.89
C LEU A 540 42.29 5.38 22.56
N GLU A 541 43.36 5.01 21.86
CA GLU A 541 44.73 5.20 22.33
C GLU A 541 45.23 6.58 21.87
N LEU A 542 45.51 7.46 22.81
CA LEU A 542 46.06 8.79 22.55
C LEU A 542 47.53 8.69 22.10
N GLU A 543 48.05 9.77 21.51
CA GLU A 543 49.45 9.88 21.05
C GLU A 543 50.48 9.63 22.18
N ASP A 544 50.03 9.79 23.43
CA ASP A 544 50.80 9.60 24.65
C ASP A 544 50.76 8.14 25.16
N GLY A 545 50.05 7.23 24.47
CA GLY A 545 49.88 5.82 24.83
C GLY A 545 48.79 5.54 25.88
N GLU A 546 48.02 6.57 26.28
CA GLU A 546 46.93 6.44 27.24
C GLU A 546 45.66 5.96 26.54
N ARG A 547 45.04 4.89 27.06
CA ARG A 547 43.80 4.33 26.52
C ARG A 547 42.60 4.89 27.25
N ILE A 548 41.81 5.70 26.56
CA ILE A 548 40.58 6.29 27.09
C ILE A 548 39.38 5.53 26.53
N GLU A 549 38.48 5.11 27.41
CA GLU A 549 37.17 4.58 27.01
C GLU A 549 36.31 5.76 26.57
N VAL A 550 36.07 5.86 25.26
CA VAL A 550 35.21 6.89 24.68
C VAL A 550 33.83 6.28 24.49
N SER A 551 32.84 6.82 25.21
CA SER A 551 31.42 6.65 24.88
C SER A 551 31.04 7.74 23.89
N MET A 552 30.77 7.37 22.64
CA MET A 552 30.04 8.25 21.74
C MET A 552 28.57 8.20 22.12
N ASP A 553 28.07 9.27 22.75
CA ASP A 553 26.64 9.57 22.68
C ASP A 553 26.33 9.78 21.20
N GLY A 554 25.32 9.06 20.70
CA GLY A 554 24.99 9.02 19.28
C GLY A 554 24.70 10.41 18.75
N VAL A 555 25.70 11.05 18.15
CA VAL A 555 25.52 12.21 17.30
C VAL A 555 24.70 11.74 16.11
N ASP A 556 23.55 12.38 15.91
CA ASP A 556 22.59 12.14 14.85
C ASP A 556 23.26 12.15 13.46
N GLU A 557 23.73 11.00 12.99
CA GLU A 557 24.13 10.83 11.58
C GLU A 557 22.91 11.01 10.62
N ASP A 558 21.70 11.05 11.17
CA ASP A 558 20.46 11.35 10.43
C ASP A 558 20.08 12.86 10.46
N GLU A 559 20.86 13.75 11.10
CA GLU A 559 20.67 15.21 10.99
C GLU A 559 21.21 15.80 9.67
N GLU A 560 21.90 14.99 8.84
CA GLU A 560 22.40 15.41 7.52
C GLU A 560 21.37 15.23 6.38
N THR A 561 20.07 15.17 6.69
CA THR A 561 19.03 15.58 5.74
C THR A 561 18.60 17.00 6.07
N GLY A 562 19.38 17.97 5.58
CA GLY A 562 19.03 19.38 5.65
C GLY A 562 17.69 19.65 4.99
N GLU A 563 16.61 19.65 5.79
CA GLU A 563 15.33 20.21 5.38
C GLU A 563 15.51 21.72 5.26
N TYR A 564 15.59 22.15 4.01
CA TYR A 564 15.62 23.52 3.49
C TYR A 564 15.11 24.58 4.49
N ALA A 565 16.04 25.32 5.11
CA ALA A 565 15.69 26.54 5.82
C ALA A 565 15.18 27.58 4.80
N PRO A 566 13.99 28.20 4.98
CA PRO A 566 13.53 29.23 4.08
C PRO A 566 14.46 30.45 4.18
N VAL A 567 15.04 30.82 3.03
CA VAL A 567 15.77 32.09 2.87
C VAL A 567 14.78 33.22 3.12
N VAL A 568 15.03 34.01 4.16
CA VAL A 568 14.35 35.28 4.36
C VAL A 568 14.76 36.19 3.21
N VAL A 569 13.83 36.46 2.29
CA VAL A 569 13.98 37.55 1.34
C VAL A 569 13.37 38.75 2.03
N ASP A 570 14.22 39.61 2.58
CA ASP A 570 13.80 40.95 3.00
C ASP A 570 13.29 41.69 1.75
N THR A 571 12.01 42.09 1.76
CA THR A 571 11.44 43.01 0.78
C THR A 571 11.67 44.46 1.17
#